data_AF-A0A5C4R0U8-F1
#
_entry.id   AF-A0A5C4R0U8-F1
#
_cell.length_a   1.000
_cell.length_b   1.000
_cell.length_c   1.000
_cell.angle_alpha   90.00
_cell.angle_beta   90.00
_cell.angle_gamma   90.00
#
_symmetry.space_group_name_H-M   'P 1'
#
loop_
_entity.id
_entity.type
_entity.pdbx_description
1 polymer ?
#
loop_
_entity_poly.entity_id
_entity_poly.type
_entity_poly.pdbx_seq_one_letter_code
_entity_poly.pdbx_strand_id
1 'polypeptide(L)'
;MKFRTIALAIVTMPALASIALAMDPLYVPTVNILNTKGEFETLILAGYEDGVSRTECEMRLEAWDNEMNFKATIDELKAQGQNASIRLQCQPK
;
A
#
# COMPACT_ATOMS: atom_id res chain seq x y z
N MET A 1 56.39 10.49 42.76
CA MET A 1 55.69 10.15 41.50
C MET A 1 54.33 10.82 41.53
N LYS A 2 54.12 11.89 40.75
CA LYS A 2 52.83 12.61 40.68
C LYS A 2 52.08 12.13 39.44
N PHE A 3 51.05 11.31 39.64
CA PHE A 3 50.17 10.89 38.54
C PHE A 3 49.31 12.08 38.10
N ARG A 4 49.44 12.44 36.82
CA ARG A 4 48.66 13.49 36.15
C ARG A 4 47.29 12.92 35.80
N THR A 5 46.24 13.42 36.43
CA THR A 5 44.85 13.13 36.06
C THR A 5 44.52 13.88 34.78
N ILE A 6 44.35 13.16 33.67
CA ILE A 6 43.85 13.71 32.41
C ILE A 6 42.33 13.76 32.52
N ALA A 7 41.77 14.96 32.65
CA ALA A 7 40.33 15.18 32.58
C ALA A 7 39.89 15.03 31.12
N LEU A 8 39.17 13.95 30.82
CA LEU A 8 38.56 13.71 29.52
C LEU A 8 37.22 14.47 29.49
N ALA A 9 37.21 15.66 28.91
CA ALA A 9 35.98 16.42 28.67
C ALA A 9 35.21 15.76 27.50
N ILE A 10 34.18 14.97 27.82
CA ILE A 10 33.26 14.41 26.84
C ILE A 10 32.32 15.54 26.42
N VAL A 11 32.58 16.14 25.27
CA VAL A 11 31.66 17.07 24.60
C VAL A 11 30.45 16.24 24.17
N THR A 12 29.37 16.30 24.94
CA THR A 12 28.07 15.74 24.55
C THR A 12 27.49 16.62 23.46
N MET A 13 27.83 16.32 22.20
CA MET A 13 27.06 16.82 21.07
C MET A 13 25.64 16.31 21.22
N PRO A 14 24.62 17.18 21.28
CA PRO A 14 23.24 16.74 21.18
C PRO A 14 23.10 16.21 19.76
N ALA A 15 23.08 14.89 19.62
CA ALA A 15 22.61 14.26 18.40
C ALA A 15 21.16 14.75 18.23
N LEU A 16 20.97 15.77 17.38
CA LEU A 16 19.66 16.09 16.82
C LEU A 16 19.24 14.83 16.05
N ALA A 17 18.58 13.91 16.76
CA ALA A 17 17.75 12.89 16.17
C ALA A 17 16.70 13.66 15.38
N SER A 18 16.97 13.84 14.09
CA SER A 18 16.00 14.36 13.14
C SER A 18 14.92 13.29 13.09
N ILE A 19 13.87 13.47 13.89
CA ILE A 19 12.63 12.72 13.75
C ILE A 19 12.01 13.24 12.46
N ALA A 20 12.53 12.77 11.32
CA ALA A 20 11.79 12.83 10.08
C ALA A 20 10.55 11.97 10.33
N LEU A 21 9.43 12.63 10.66
CA LEU A 21 8.12 12.01 10.64
C LEU A 21 7.89 11.57 9.19
N ALA A 22 8.29 10.34 8.88
CA ALA A 22 7.90 9.71 7.64
C ALA A 22 6.37 9.66 7.65
N MET A 23 5.74 10.50 6.84
CA MET A 23 4.31 10.39 6.61
C MET A 23 4.07 9.00 6.05
N ASP A 24 3.22 8.22 6.70
CA ASP A 24 2.87 6.90 6.21
C ASP A 24 2.32 7.04 4.78
N PRO A 25 2.82 6.26 3.82
CA PRO A 25 2.33 6.33 2.45
C PRO A 25 0.83 5.99 2.43
N LEU A 26 0.05 6.81 1.71
CA LEU A 26 -1.38 6.56 1.50
C LEU A 26 -1.58 5.66 0.28
N TYR A 27 -2.63 4.85 0.33
CA TYR A 27 -2.95 3.86 -0.69
C TYR A 27 -4.41 3.95 -1.12
N VAL A 28 -4.64 3.73 -2.41
CA VAL A 28 -5.95 3.74 -3.04
C VAL A 28 -6.37 2.29 -3.36
N PRO A 29 -7.53 1.82 -2.84
CA PRO A 29 -8.11 0.53 -3.19
C PRO A 29 -8.45 0.48 -4.69
N THR A 30 -7.74 -0.36 -5.44
CA THR A 30 -7.84 -0.40 -6.90
C THR A 30 -8.09 -1.82 -7.43
N VAL A 31 -9.06 -1.96 -8.31
CA VAL A 31 -9.31 -3.17 -9.10
C VAL A 31 -8.87 -2.91 -10.53
N ASN A 32 -8.09 -3.80 -11.13
CA ASN A 32 -7.72 -3.74 -12.54
C ASN A 32 -8.28 -4.98 -13.24
N ILE A 33 -9.12 -4.79 -14.25
CA ILE A 33 -9.80 -5.85 -14.98
C ILE A 33 -9.27 -5.86 -16.42
N LEU A 34 -8.78 -7.01 -16.89
CA LEU A 34 -8.50 -7.21 -18.30
C LEU A 34 -9.81 -7.53 -19.01
N ASN A 35 -10.27 -6.61 -19.85
CA ASN A 35 -11.49 -6.77 -20.63
C ASN A 35 -11.27 -7.67 -21.86
N THR A 36 -12.36 -7.99 -22.57
CA THR A 36 -12.35 -8.86 -23.75
C THR A 36 -11.62 -8.27 -24.96
N LYS A 37 -11.28 -6.97 -24.92
CA LYS A 37 -10.45 -6.28 -25.93
C LYS A 37 -8.95 -6.38 -25.63
N GLY A 38 -8.58 -6.96 -24.49
CA GLY A 38 -7.20 -7.02 -24.02
C GLY A 38 -6.71 -5.72 -23.37
N GLU A 39 -7.63 -4.84 -22.97
CA GLU A 39 -7.32 -3.58 -22.28
C GLU A 39 -7.54 -3.75 -20.78
N PHE A 40 -6.69 -3.11 -19.97
CA PHE A 40 -6.91 -3.03 -18.52
C PHE A 40 -7.80 -1.84 -18.17
N GLU A 41 -8.95 -2.12 -17.59
CA GLU A 41 -9.83 -1.14 -16.98
C GLU A 41 -9.51 -1.02 -15.49
N THR A 42 -9.26 0.20 -15.03
CA THR A 42 -8.96 0.50 -13.63
C THR A 42 -10.20 1.06 -12.96
N LEU A 43 -10.60 0.44 -11.85
CA LEU A 43 -11.68 0.89 -10.98
C LEU A 43 -11.08 1.25 -9.63
N ILE A 44 -11.43 2.44 -9.14
CA ILE A 44 -11.07 2.91 -7.80
C ILE A 44 -12.32 2.80 -6.93
N LEU A 45 -12.15 2.36 -5.68
CA LEU A 45 -13.25 2.33 -4.73
C LEU A 45 -13.70 3.76 -4.40
N ALA A 46 -14.96 4.06 -4.69
CA ALA A 46 -15.52 5.39 -4.50
C ALA A 46 -15.40 5.87 -3.04
N GLY A 47 -14.97 7.12 -2.86
CA GLY A 47 -14.75 7.74 -1.55
C GLY A 47 -13.38 7.46 -0.93
N TYR A 48 -12.50 6.72 -1.63
CA TYR A 48 -11.12 6.41 -1.19
C TYR A 48 -10.07 6.91 -2.18
N GLU A 49 -10.45 7.80 -3.10
CA GLU A 49 -9.56 8.43 -4.10
C GLU A 49 -8.45 9.23 -3.40
N ASP A 50 -8.74 9.74 -2.20
CA ASP A 50 -7.78 10.49 -1.41
C ASP A 50 -6.75 9.62 -0.65
N GLY A 51 -6.88 8.30 -0.76
CA GLY A 51 -5.99 7.34 -0.16
C GLY A 51 -6.24 7.15 1.34
N VAL A 52 -5.91 5.95 1.80
CA VAL A 52 -6.01 5.53 3.20
C VAL A 52 -4.75 4.81 3.64
N SER A 53 -4.64 4.48 4.92
CA SER A 53 -3.55 3.62 5.40
C SER A 53 -3.53 2.29 4.63
N ARG A 54 -2.36 1.66 4.53
CA ARG A 54 -2.22 0.36 3.86
C ARG A 54 -3.18 -0.70 4.41
N THR A 55 -3.25 -0.81 5.74
CA THR A 55 -4.13 -1.77 6.42
C THR A 55 -5.59 -1.51 6.11
N GLU A 56 -6.02 -0.25 6.11
CA GLU A 56 -7.40 0.08 5.72
C GLU A 56 -7.63 -0.27 4.25
N CYS A 57 -6.71 0.07 3.35
CA CYS A 57 -6.85 -0.27 1.94
C CYS A 57 -7.02 -1.78 1.70
N GLU A 58 -6.21 -2.61 2.38
CA GLU A 58 -6.29 -4.08 2.27
C GLU A 58 -7.65 -4.60 2.77
N MET A 59 -8.14 -4.10 3.91
CA MET A 59 -9.48 -4.45 4.42
C MET A 59 -10.60 -4.02 3.49
N ARG A 60 -10.50 -2.81 2.89
CA ARG A 60 -11.52 -2.30 1.96
C ARG A 60 -11.53 -3.08 0.66
N LEU A 61 -10.37 -3.47 0.14
CA LEU A 61 -10.26 -4.33 -1.04
C LEU A 61 -10.86 -5.70 -0.80
N GLU A 62 -10.61 -6.31 0.36
CA GLU A 62 -11.21 -7.60 0.73
C GLU A 62 -12.73 -7.50 0.86
N ALA A 63 -13.23 -6.47 1.54
CA ALA A 63 -14.66 -6.22 1.66
C ALA A 63 -15.31 -6.01 0.28
N TRP A 64 -14.66 -5.24 -0.60
CA TRP A 64 -15.15 -4.96 -1.94
C TRP A 64 -15.15 -6.21 -2.83
N ASP A 65 -14.11 -7.05 -2.75
CA ASP A 65 -14.07 -8.34 -3.47
C ASP A 65 -15.15 -9.30 -2.98
N ASN A 66 -15.40 -9.36 -1.67
CA ASN A 66 -16.47 -10.18 -1.10
C ASN A 66 -17.87 -9.69 -1.52
N GLU A 67 -18.08 -8.36 -1.59
CA GLU A 67 -19.34 -7.77 -2.03
C GLU A 67 -19.60 -8.02 -3.51
N MET A 68 -18.61 -7.75 -4.36
CA MET A 68 -18.75 -7.82 -5.82
C MET A 68 -18.47 -9.22 -6.38
N ASN A 69 -17.88 -10.11 -5.60
CA ASN A 69 -17.44 -11.45 -5.99
C ASN A 69 -16.56 -11.45 -7.24
N PHE A 70 -15.66 -10.47 -7.38
CA PHE A 70 -14.94 -10.28 -8.64
C PHE A 70 -14.12 -11.50 -9.04
N LYS A 71 -13.48 -12.17 -8.09
CA LYS A 71 -12.73 -13.40 -8.34
C LYS A 71 -13.61 -14.50 -8.94
N ALA A 72 -14.78 -14.72 -8.36
CA ALA A 72 -15.73 -15.72 -8.86
C ALA A 72 -16.22 -15.37 -10.28
N THR A 73 -16.52 -14.09 -10.55
CA THR A 73 -16.91 -13.62 -11.89
C THR A 73 -15.81 -13.88 -12.92
N ILE A 74 -14.54 -13.59 -12.60
CA ILE A 74 -13.43 -13.87 -13.52
C ILE A 74 -13.24 -15.38 -13.73
N ASP A 75 -13.38 -16.19 -12.69
CA ASP A 75 -13.24 -17.64 -12.80
C ASP A 75 -14.35 -18.24 -13.70
N GLU A 76 -15.58 -17.74 -13.60
CA GLU A 76 -16.69 -18.10 -14.51
C GLU A 76 -16.40 -17.69 -15.96
N LEU A 77 -15.91 -16.47 -16.20
CA LEU A 77 -15.57 -16.00 -17.54
C LEU A 77 -14.46 -16.85 -18.17
N LYS A 78 -13.44 -17.22 -17.38
CA LYS A 78 -12.38 -18.13 -17.83
C LYS A 78 -12.92 -19.53 -18.14
N ALA A 79 -13.84 -20.05 -17.31
CA ALA A 79 -14.49 -21.34 -17.56
C ALA A 79 -15.31 -21.36 -18.87
N GLN A 80 -15.82 -20.20 -19.29
CA GLN A 80 -16.49 -20.01 -20.58
C GLN A 80 -15.50 -19.83 -21.75
N GLY A 81 -14.19 -19.92 -21.51
CA GLY A 81 -13.15 -19.73 -22.54
C GLY A 81 -12.83 -18.27 -22.85
N GLN A 82 -13.30 -17.31 -22.03
CA GLN A 82 -12.97 -15.90 -22.20
C GLN A 82 -11.60 -15.58 -21.60
N ASN A 83 -10.86 -14.69 -22.27
CA ASN A 83 -9.60 -14.16 -21.75
C ASN A 83 -9.89 -13.00 -20.79
N ALA A 84 -10.17 -13.33 -19.52
CA ALA A 84 -10.45 -12.36 -18.47
C ALA A 84 -9.41 -12.47 -17.34
N SER A 85 -9.04 -11.35 -16.73
CA SER A 85 -8.13 -11.30 -15.59
C SER A 85 -8.52 -10.18 -14.64
N ILE A 86 -8.23 -10.35 -13.35
CA ILE A 86 -8.40 -9.31 -12.35
C ILE A 86 -7.17 -9.21 -11.46
N ARG A 87 -6.84 -7.98 -11.08
CA ARG A 87 -5.83 -7.67 -10.06
C ARG A 87 -6.39 -6.66 -9.06
N LEU A 88 -6.59 -7.14 -7.84
CA LEU A 88 -6.94 -6.34 -6.66
C LEU A 88 -5.63 -5.85 -6.02
N GLN A 89 -5.48 -4.53 -5.83
CA GLN A 89 -4.23 -3.97 -5.30
C GLN A 89 -4.41 -2.62 -4.62
N CYS A 90 -3.63 -2.41 -3.56
CA CYS A 90 -3.44 -1.10 -2.94
C CYS A 90 -2.38 -0.33 -3.72
N GLN A 91 -2.82 0.61 -4.56
CA GLN A 91 -1.90 1.46 -5.31
C GLN A 91 -1.42 2.63 -4.44
N PRO A 92 -0.12 2.96 -4.42
CA PRO A 92 0.34 4.18 -3.79
C PRO A 92 -0.37 5.40 -4.40
N LYS A 93 -0.81 6.34 -3.55
CA LYS A 93 -1.31 7.63 -4.02
C LYS A 93 -0.18 8.51 -4.55
#